data_AF-A0A815VUW8-F1
#
_entry.id   AF-A0A815VUW8-F1
#
_cell.length_a   1.000
_cell.length_b   1.000
_cell.length_c   1.000
_cell.angle_alpha   90.00
_cell.angle_beta   90.00
_cell.angle_gamma   90.00
#
_symmetry.space_group_name_H-M   'P 1'
#
loop_
_entity.id
_entity.type
_entity.pdbx_description
1 polymer ?
#
loop_
_entity_poly.entity_id
_entity_poly.type
_entity_poly.pdbx_seq_one_letter_code
_entity_poly.pdbx_strand_id
1 'polypeptide(L)'
;MMKLTESFYYQETRGLCGRKLLREIGEDGQTKIHLHAYESWPKPALISYWTIKTVWWSKTKCQIIEQQGHRTSITKGHMKCLGNGRLEITGQFQRHTDAFFRLLLSSQITADDVSDGYILSGDLELGDTEDTMQQSHFAVVKLDQQQRQEQSLHTINDFVRKARNLILFGCA
;
A
#
# COMPACT_ATOMS: atom_id res chain seq x y z
N MET A 1 9.43 -19.66 -9.42
CA MET A 1 9.42 -20.36 -8.11
C MET A 1 9.67 -19.32 -7.04
N MET A 2 8.67 -19.03 -6.22
CA MET A 2 8.73 -17.99 -5.19
C MET A 2 9.60 -18.44 -4.01
N LYS A 3 10.37 -17.54 -3.40
CA LYS A 3 11.22 -17.90 -2.25
C LYS A 3 10.33 -18.18 -1.04
N LEU A 4 10.66 -19.23 -0.28
CA LEU A 4 9.91 -19.63 0.94
C LEU A 4 9.71 -18.45 1.92
N THR A 5 10.72 -17.58 2.06
CA THR A 5 10.65 -16.40 2.95
C THR A 5 9.59 -15.39 2.50
N GLU A 6 9.46 -15.15 1.20
CA GLU A 6 8.42 -14.27 0.64
C GLU A 6 7.04 -14.87 0.89
N SER A 7 6.90 -16.20 0.77
CA SER A 7 5.63 -16.91 1.05
C SER A 7 5.14 -16.74 2.48
N PHE A 8 6.04 -16.79 3.45
CA PHE A 8 5.68 -16.59 4.84
C PHE A 8 5.25 -15.15 5.12
N TYR A 9 5.96 -14.16 4.57
CA TYR A 9 5.60 -12.76 4.73
C TYR A 9 4.20 -12.45 4.19
N TYR A 10 3.87 -12.94 3.00
CA TYR A 10 2.55 -12.72 2.41
C TYR A 10 1.43 -13.44 3.17
N GLN A 11 1.70 -14.61 3.76
CA GLN A 11 0.74 -15.28 4.62
C GLN A 11 0.48 -14.50 5.91
N GLU A 12 1.52 -13.97 6.55
CA GLU A 12 1.42 -13.22 7.80
C GLU A 12 0.74 -11.85 7.62
N THR A 13 0.95 -11.21 6.46
CA THR A 13 0.42 -9.88 6.16
C THR A 13 -0.99 -9.88 5.58
N ARG A 14 -1.45 -11.01 5.06
CA ARG A 14 -2.79 -11.15 4.46
C ARG A 14 -3.87 -10.81 5.48
N GLY A 15 -4.73 -9.86 5.14
CA GLY A 15 -5.85 -9.44 5.98
C GLY A 15 -5.48 -8.44 7.09
N LEU A 16 -4.20 -8.12 7.29
CA LEU A 16 -3.80 -7.00 8.15
C LEU A 16 -4.27 -5.68 7.56
N CYS A 17 -4.73 -4.73 8.39
CA CYS A 17 -5.17 -3.42 7.87
C CYS A 17 -4.04 -2.80 7.04
N GLY A 18 -4.34 -2.40 5.80
CA GLY A 18 -3.37 -1.78 4.90
C GLY A 18 -2.59 -0.62 5.52
N ARG A 19 -3.18 0.13 6.46
CA ARG A 19 -2.48 1.20 7.18
C ARG A 19 -1.28 0.69 8.01
N LYS A 20 -1.44 -0.47 8.66
CA LYS A 20 -0.34 -1.09 9.42
C LYS A 20 0.80 -1.42 8.47
N LEU A 21 0.47 -2.04 7.34
CA LEU A 21 1.43 -2.39 6.29
C LEU A 21 2.13 -1.16 5.71
N LEU A 22 1.40 -0.09 5.35
CA LEU A 22 2.00 1.17 4.87
C LEU A 22 3.05 1.73 5.85
N ARG A 23 2.83 1.62 7.16
CA ARG A 23 3.79 2.09 8.18
C ARG A 23 4.98 1.18 8.35
N GLU A 24 4.79 -0.13 8.22
CA GLU A 24 5.86 -1.11 8.36
C GLU A 24 6.80 -1.12 7.14
N ILE A 25 6.27 -0.88 5.95
CA ILE A 25 7.03 -0.86 4.70
C ILE A 25 7.55 0.53 4.33
N GLY A 26 6.94 1.58 4.87
CA GLY A 26 7.30 2.95 4.51
C GLY A 26 8.60 3.40 5.17
N GLU A 27 9.58 3.79 4.38
CA GLU A 27 10.80 4.44 4.86
C GLU A 27 10.47 5.87 5.32
N ASP A 28 10.87 6.24 6.54
CA ASP A 28 10.50 7.51 7.18
C ASP A 28 8.98 7.82 7.16
N GLY A 29 8.17 6.76 7.20
CA GLY A 29 6.71 6.83 7.14
C GLY A 29 6.16 7.22 5.77
N GLN A 30 6.96 7.13 4.70
CA GLN A 30 6.58 7.40 3.32
C GLN A 30 6.47 6.11 2.53
N THR A 31 5.36 5.94 1.80
CA THR A 31 5.14 4.77 0.94
C THR A 31 4.79 5.22 -0.46
N LYS A 32 5.43 4.63 -1.46
CA LYS A 32 5.10 4.84 -2.87
C LYS A 32 3.96 3.91 -3.29
N ILE A 33 3.01 4.47 -4.02
CA ILE A 33 1.89 3.77 -4.63
C ILE A 33 2.03 3.95 -6.12
N HIS A 34 2.25 2.85 -6.82
CA HIS A 34 2.29 2.87 -8.28
C HIS A 34 0.87 2.86 -8.82
N LEU A 35 0.63 3.70 -9.82
CA LEU A 35 -0.67 3.88 -10.43
C LEU A 35 -0.57 3.46 -11.91
N HIS A 36 -1.46 2.55 -12.30
CA HIS A 36 -1.58 2.01 -13.64
C HIS A 36 -2.96 2.40 -14.17
N ALA A 37 -3.04 3.34 -15.11
CA ALA A 37 -4.32 3.77 -15.62
C ALA A 37 -5.08 2.65 -16.33
N TYR A 38 -6.39 2.62 -16.13
CA TYR A 38 -7.25 1.74 -16.90
C TYR A 38 -7.31 2.17 -18.36
N GLU A 39 -7.43 1.20 -19.27
CA GLU A 39 -7.55 1.44 -20.71
C GLU A 39 -8.77 2.32 -21.06
N SER A 40 -9.82 2.26 -20.23
CA SER A 40 -11.04 3.06 -20.38
C SER A 40 -10.94 4.48 -19.82
N TRP A 41 -9.81 4.88 -19.24
CA TRP A 41 -9.67 6.22 -18.64
C TRP A 41 -9.48 7.28 -19.73
N PRO A 42 -10.34 8.32 -19.79
CA PRO A 42 -10.37 9.24 -20.93
C PRO A 42 -9.24 10.28 -20.93
N LYS A 43 -8.48 10.42 -19.82
CA LYS A 43 -7.43 11.44 -19.68
C LYS A 43 -6.04 10.80 -19.80
N PRO A 44 -5.03 11.50 -20.36
CA PRO A 44 -3.67 11.01 -20.40
C PRO A 44 -3.17 10.74 -18.98
N ALA A 45 -2.77 9.50 -18.72
CA ALA A 45 -2.24 9.03 -17.44
C ALA A 45 -0.81 9.53 -17.24
N LEU A 46 -0.66 10.81 -16.94
CA LEU A 46 0.64 11.44 -16.68
C LEU A 46 1.17 11.12 -15.27
N ILE A 47 0.37 10.45 -14.44
CA ILE A 47 0.69 10.14 -13.05
C ILE A 47 1.02 8.65 -12.97
N SER A 48 2.28 8.34 -12.70
CA SER A 48 2.74 6.96 -12.54
C SER A 48 2.77 6.50 -11.09
N TYR A 49 2.82 7.43 -10.13
CA TYR A 49 2.82 7.09 -8.71
C TYR A 49 2.39 8.26 -7.82
N TRP A 50 1.88 7.92 -6.63
CA TRP A 50 1.69 8.83 -5.52
C TRP A 50 2.56 8.42 -4.34
N THR A 51 3.01 9.38 -3.53
CA THR A 51 3.66 9.11 -2.26
C THR A 51 2.70 9.42 -1.12
N ILE A 52 2.42 8.42 -0.29
CA ILE A 52 1.65 8.58 0.94
C ILE A 52 2.62 8.74 2.10
N LYS A 53 2.56 9.90 2.75
CA LYS A 53 3.25 10.14 4.01
C LYS A 53 2.28 9.94 5.17
N THR A 54 2.52 8.92 5.97
CA THR A 54 1.80 8.67 7.22
C THR A 54 2.25 9.67 8.28
N VAL A 55 1.32 10.05 9.15
CA VAL A 55 1.59 10.98 10.24
C VAL A 55 1.72 10.18 11.53
N TRP A 56 2.84 10.32 12.24
CA TRP A 56 3.10 9.48 13.42
C TRP A 56 2.08 9.73 14.55
N TRP A 57 1.67 10.99 14.76
CA TRP A 57 0.68 11.37 15.77
C TRP A 57 -0.78 11.10 15.37
N SER A 58 -1.06 10.71 14.12
CA SER A 58 -2.44 10.48 13.68
C SER A 58 -2.59 9.16 12.94
N LYS A 59 -3.52 8.36 13.43
CA LYS A 59 -3.90 7.09 12.82
C LYS A 59 -4.82 7.27 11.62
N THR A 60 -5.45 8.44 11.45
CA THR A 60 -6.46 8.69 10.42
C THR A 60 -6.05 9.75 9.42
N LYS A 61 -4.93 10.43 9.63
CA LYS A 61 -4.44 11.47 8.71
C LYS A 61 -3.20 11.02 7.97
N CYS A 62 -3.13 11.37 6.71
CA CYS A 62 -1.95 11.22 5.88
C CYS A 62 -1.79 12.45 4.98
N GLN A 63 -0.65 12.52 4.31
CA GLN A 63 -0.40 13.49 3.26
C GLN A 63 -0.17 12.72 1.96
N ILE A 64 -0.85 13.12 0.90
CA ILE A 64 -0.68 12.58 -0.44
C ILE A 64 0.15 13.57 -1.22
N ILE A 65 1.23 13.07 -1.82
CA ILE A 65 2.13 13.84 -2.67
C ILE A 65 2.04 13.23 -4.06
N GLU A 66 1.49 13.99 -4.98
CA GLU A 66 1.42 13.66 -6.39
C GLU A 66 2.56 14.35 -7.12
N GLN A 67 3.24 13.62 -8.00
CA GLN A 67 4.21 14.17 -8.93
C GLN A 67 3.71 13.98 -10.36
N GLN A 68 3.58 15.10 -11.07
CA GLN A 68 3.20 15.13 -12.49
C GLN A 68 4.29 15.89 -13.26
N GLY A 69 5.23 15.14 -13.85
CA GLY A 69 6.44 15.73 -14.43
C GLY A 69 7.23 16.54 -13.39
N HIS A 70 7.40 17.83 -13.61
CA HIS A 70 8.07 18.74 -12.67
C HIS A 70 7.13 19.36 -11.61
N ARG A 71 5.82 19.15 -11.71
CA ARG A 71 4.85 19.71 -10.77
C ARG A 71 4.64 18.75 -9.62
N THR A 72 4.65 19.28 -8.39
CA THR A 72 4.32 18.53 -7.18
C THR A 72 3.04 19.12 -6.58
N SER A 73 2.04 18.27 -6.39
CA SER A 73 0.79 18.61 -5.73
C SER A 73 0.73 17.90 -4.39
N ILE A 74 0.36 18.62 -3.34
CA ILE A 74 0.30 18.06 -1.99
C ILE A 74 -1.11 18.27 -1.44
N THR A 75 -1.68 17.22 -0.86
CA THR A 75 -2.95 17.33 -0.12
C THR A 75 -2.97 16.46 1.12
N LYS A 76 -3.94 16.72 2.00
CA LYS A 76 -4.22 15.91 3.18
C LYS A 76 -5.24 14.85 2.82
N GLY A 77 -4.99 13.62 3.25
CA GLY A 77 -5.91 12.50 3.12
C GLY A 77 -6.41 12.03 4.49
N HIS A 78 -7.58 11.41 4.47
CA HIS A 78 -8.18 10.71 5.59
C HIS A 78 -8.15 9.20 5.35
N MET A 79 -7.58 8.46 6.29
CA MET A 79 -7.43 7.01 6.26
C MET A 79 -8.48 6.32 7.11
N LYS A 80 -9.14 5.31 6.55
CA LYS A 80 -10.14 4.47 7.22
C LYS A 80 -9.87 2.98 6.94
N CYS A 81 -9.56 2.20 7.97
CA CYS A 81 -9.53 0.75 7.85
C CYS A 81 -10.97 0.24 7.74
N LEU A 82 -11.34 -0.42 6.65
CA LEU A 82 -12.70 -0.96 6.43
C LEU A 82 -12.86 -2.40 6.95
N GLY A 83 -11.82 -2.98 7.56
CA GLY A 83 -11.77 -4.38 7.98
C GLY A 83 -11.32 -5.31 6.85
N ASN A 84 -11.00 -6.56 7.21
CA ASN A 84 -10.53 -7.61 6.29
C ASN A 84 -9.38 -7.13 5.38
N GLY A 85 -8.41 -6.42 5.95
CA GLY A 85 -7.25 -5.93 5.21
C GLY A 85 -7.46 -4.72 4.31
N ARG A 86 -8.69 -4.20 4.20
CA ARG A 86 -9.01 -3.05 3.35
C ARG A 86 -8.72 -1.71 4.03
N LEU A 87 -8.15 -0.80 3.26
CA LEU A 87 -7.84 0.58 3.63
C LEU A 87 -8.44 1.51 2.57
N GLU A 88 -9.27 2.44 3.02
CA GLU A 88 -9.77 3.54 2.22
C GLU A 88 -9.01 4.82 2.59
N ILE A 89 -8.59 5.57 1.57
CA ILE A 89 -7.94 6.87 1.71
C ILE A 89 -8.68 7.87 0.82
N THR A 90 -9.29 8.87 1.43
CA THR A 90 -10.02 9.92 0.71
C THR A 90 -9.38 11.28 0.92
N GLY A 91 -9.60 12.19 -0.01
CA GLY A 91 -9.17 13.57 0.14
C GLY A 91 -9.47 14.39 -1.10
N GLN A 92 -8.93 15.61 -1.11
CA GLN A 92 -9.19 16.55 -2.19
C GLN A 92 -7.94 17.36 -2.53
N PHE A 93 -7.50 17.35 -3.79
CA PHE A 93 -6.45 18.24 -4.27
C PHE A 93 -7.01 19.64 -4.56
N GLN A 94 -6.36 20.66 -4.00
CA GLN A 94 -6.74 22.05 -4.29
C GLN A 94 -6.30 22.40 -5.72
N ARG A 95 -7.22 22.98 -6.50
CA ARG A 95 -6.97 23.52 -7.86
C ARG A 95 -6.72 22.48 -8.97
N HIS A 96 -7.13 21.23 -8.75
CA HIS A 96 -7.16 20.20 -9.80
C HIS A 96 -8.58 20.04 -10.35
N THR A 97 -8.69 19.73 -11.64
CA THR A 97 -9.89 19.09 -12.21
C THR A 97 -9.92 17.65 -11.70
N ASP A 98 -11.08 17.11 -11.34
CA ASP A 98 -11.21 15.88 -10.54
C ASP A 98 -10.54 16.01 -9.16
N ALA A 99 -10.86 17.08 -8.44
CA ALA A 99 -10.23 17.39 -7.17
C ALA A 99 -10.38 16.29 -6.13
N PHE A 100 -11.49 15.55 -6.12
CA PHE A 100 -11.75 14.51 -5.12
C PHE A 100 -11.16 13.18 -5.56
N PHE A 101 -10.57 12.48 -4.60
CA PHE A 101 -10.07 11.13 -4.83
C PHE A 101 -10.52 10.18 -3.73
N ARG A 102 -10.66 8.92 -4.12
CA ARG A 102 -10.83 7.78 -3.23
C ARG A 102 -9.91 6.66 -3.68
N LEU A 103 -8.95 6.35 -2.84
CA LEU A 103 -8.01 5.25 -3.04
C LEU A 103 -8.40 4.11 -2.11
N LEU A 104 -8.74 2.96 -2.70
CA LEU A 104 -9.03 1.74 -1.98
C LEU A 104 -7.88 0.76 -2.16
N LEU A 105 -7.28 0.31 -1.05
CA LEU A 105 -6.22 -0.68 -1.03
C LEU A 105 -6.63 -1.90 -0.21
N SER A 106 -6.14 -3.07 -0.58
CA SER A 106 -6.42 -4.33 0.09
C SER A 106 -5.14 -5.16 0.25
N SER A 107 -4.96 -5.76 1.42
CA SER A 107 -3.94 -6.80 1.65
C SER A 107 -4.44 -8.21 1.32
N GLN A 108 -5.67 -8.34 0.80
CA GLN A 108 -6.16 -9.59 0.23
C GLN A 108 -5.71 -9.73 -1.22
N ILE A 109 -4.41 -9.93 -1.38
CA ILE A 109 -3.76 -10.05 -2.68
C ILE A 109 -3.87 -11.48 -3.24
N THR A 110 -3.92 -11.58 -4.56
CA THR A 110 -3.97 -12.84 -5.31
C THR A 110 -2.58 -13.48 -5.43
N ALA A 111 -2.52 -14.70 -5.97
CA ALA A 111 -1.23 -15.34 -6.25
C ALA A 111 -0.43 -14.57 -7.33
N ASP A 112 -1.13 -13.95 -8.27
CA ASP A 112 -0.52 -13.17 -9.36
C ASP A 112 0.05 -11.86 -8.81
N ASP A 113 -0.69 -11.15 -7.95
CA ASP A 113 -0.22 -9.95 -7.24
C ASP A 113 1.09 -10.24 -6.47
N VAL A 114 1.12 -11.40 -5.79
CA VAL A 114 2.30 -11.86 -5.05
C VAL A 114 3.48 -12.11 -5.99
N SER A 115 3.22 -12.71 -7.17
CA SER A 115 4.25 -12.95 -8.18
C SER A 115 4.85 -11.66 -8.74
N ASP A 116 4.05 -10.60 -8.82
CA ASP A 116 4.48 -9.26 -9.21
C ASP A 116 5.12 -8.46 -8.06
N GLY A 117 5.11 -9.01 -6.84
CA GLY A 117 5.70 -8.44 -5.63
C GLY A 117 4.83 -7.37 -4.96
N TYR A 118 3.51 -7.44 -5.13
CA TYR A 118 2.57 -6.50 -4.53
C TYR A 118 2.22 -6.94 -3.11
N ILE A 119 2.12 -5.96 -2.21
CA ILE A 119 1.71 -6.16 -0.82
C ILE A 119 0.29 -5.65 -0.61
N LEU A 120 -0.04 -4.59 -1.34
CA LEU A 120 -1.38 -4.02 -1.40
C LEU A 120 -1.72 -3.79 -2.86
N SER A 121 -2.96 -4.08 -3.21
CA SER A 121 -3.55 -3.74 -4.52
C SER A 121 -4.95 -3.17 -4.33
N GLY A 122 -5.43 -2.45 -5.33
CA GLY A 122 -6.79 -1.92 -5.38
C GLY A 122 -6.92 -0.79 -6.38
N ASP A 123 -7.84 0.13 -6.14
CA ASP A 123 -8.31 1.04 -7.17
C ASP A 123 -8.25 2.50 -6.70
N LEU A 124 -7.90 3.38 -7.63
CA LEU A 124 -8.00 4.82 -7.48
C LEU A 124 -9.17 5.35 -8.29
N GLU A 125 -10.08 6.01 -7.60
CA GLU A 125 -11.17 6.76 -8.18
C GLU A 125 -10.91 8.26 -8.08
N LEU A 126 -11.26 8.98 -9.14
CA LEU A 126 -11.14 10.43 -9.25
C LEU A 126 -12.49 11.02 -9.66
N GLY A 127 -12.82 12.22 -9.17
CA GLY A 127 -14.04 12.92 -9.57
C GLY A 127 -14.04 14.39 -9.17
N ASP A 128 -14.87 15.19 -9.85
CA ASP A 128 -15.07 16.61 -9.52
C ASP A 128 -15.81 16.81 -8.19
N THR A 129 -16.63 15.83 -7.82
CA THR A 129 -17.38 15.76 -6.56
C THR A 129 -17.30 14.34 -6.00
N GLU A 130 -17.69 14.13 -4.74
CA GLU A 130 -17.74 12.79 -4.13
C GLU A 130 -18.72 11.85 -4.87
N ASP A 131 -19.77 12.40 -5.49
CA ASP A 131 -20.81 11.63 -6.18
C ASP A 131 -20.45 11.28 -7.63
N THR A 132 -19.45 11.94 -8.21
CA THR A 132 -19.04 11.78 -9.61
C THR A 132 -17.74 11.00 -9.79
N MET A 133 -17.31 10.29 -8.76
CA MET A 133 -16.08 9.51 -8.77
C MET A 133 -16.14 8.36 -9.79
N GLN A 134 -15.08 8.21 -10.57
CA GLN A 134 -14.91 7.16 -11.56
C GLN A 134 -13.57 6.45 -11.35
N GLN A 135 -13.55 5.14 -11.56
CA GLN A 135 -12.32 4.34 -11.53
C GLN A 135 -11.36 4.84 -12.63
N SER A 136 -10.13 5.15 -12.21
CA SER A 136 -9.13 5.78 -13.07
C SER A 136 -7.86 4.94 -13.19
N HIS A 137 -7.36 4.42 -12.07
CA HIS A 137 -6.11 3.65 -12.03
C HIS A 137 -6.26 2.43 -11.12
N PHE A 138 -5.57 1.36 -11.51
CA PHE A 138 -5.18 0.29 -10.60
C PHE A 138 -3.97 0.76 -9.78
N ALA A 139 -4.07 0.64 -8.47
CA ALA A 139 -3.09 1.12 -7.50
C ALA A 139 -2.40 -0.04 -6.78
N VAL A 140 -1.08 -0.03 -6.75
CA VAL A 140 -0.28 -1.09 -6.11
C VAL A 140 0.82 -0.54 -5.22
N VAL A 141 1.08 -1.26 -4.13
CA VAL A 141 2.24 -1.03 -3.28
C VAL A 141 3.18 -2.22 -3.40
N LYS A 142 4.41 -1.95 -3.81
CA LYS A 142 5.44 -2.97 -4.00
C LYS A 142 6.39 -2.97 -2.81
N LEU A 143 6.96 -4.15 -2.56
CA LEU A 143 8.09 -4.29 -1.66
C LEU A 143 9.37 -3.97 -2.44
N ASP A 144 10.08 -2.92 -2.05
CA ASP A 144 11.32 -2.54 -2.72
C ASP A 144 12.36 -3.68 -2.62
N GLN A 145 13.27 -3.77 -3.58
CA GLN A 145 14.24 -4.89 -3.64
C GLN A 145 15.15 -4.95 -2.40
N GLN A 146 15.56 -3.81 -1.83
CA GLN A 146 16.30 -3.77 -0.57
C GLN A 146 15.44 -4.26 0.61
N GLN A 147 14.19 -3.80 0.69
CA GLN A 147 13.26 -4.21 1.74
C GLN A 147 12.95 -5.72 1.68
N ARG A 148 12.92 -6.32 0.48
CA ARG A 148 12.76 -7.79 0.31
C ARG A 148 13.89 -8.58 0.96
N GLN A 149 15.12 -8.07 0.88
CA GLN A 149 16.27 -8.73 1.50
C GLN A 149 16.22 -8.62 3.02
N GLU A 150 15.91 -7.44 3.56
CA GLU A 150 15.78 -7.21 5.00
C GLU A 150 14.62 -8.00 5.62
N GLN A 151 13.48 -8.06 4.96
CA GLN A 151 12.35 -8.86 5.43
C GLN A 151 12.60 -10.37 5.34
N SER A 152 13.35 -10.81 4.34
CA SER A 152 13.80 -12.22 4.27
C SER A 152 14.67 -12.57 5.49
N LEU A 153 15.59 -11.67 5.89
CA LEU A 153 16.40 -11.84 7.09
C LEU A 153 15.57 -11.81 8.38
N HIS A 154 14.61 -10.88 8.48
CA HIS A 154 13.71 -10.80 9.64
C HIS A 154 12.87 -12.07 9.81
N THR A 155 12.29 -12.57 8.71
CA THR A 155 11.50 -13.81 8.69
C THR A 155 12.34 -15.02 9.12
N ILE A 156 13.60 -15.10 8.66
CA ILE A 156 14.53 -16.15 9.08
C ILE A 156 14.83 -16.04 10.58
N ASN A 157 15.11 -14.85 11.08
CA ASN A 157 15.40 -14.63 12.50
C ASN A 157 14.20 -15.00 13.40
N ASP A 158 13.00 -14.64 12.98
CA ASP A 158 11.76 -14.99 13.69
C ASP A 158 11.50 -16.50 13.65
N PHE A 159 11.74 -17.16 12.53
CA PHE A 159 11.66 -18.62 12.42
C PHE A 159 12.65 -19.31 13.36
N VAL A 160 13.93 -18.88 13.35
CA VAL A 160 14.97 -19.39 14.25
C VAL A 160 14.57 -19.17 15.71
N ARG A 161 13.98 -18.01 16.05
CA ARG A 161 13.50 -17.71 17.40
C ARG A 161 12.33 -18.60 17.81
N LYS A 162 11.33 -18.81 16.94
CA LYS A 162 10.19 -19.71 17.21
C LYS A 162 10.66 -21.16 17.38
N ALA A 163 11.57 -21.63 16.53
CA ALA A 163 12.15 -22.97 16.63
C ALA A 163 12.94 -23.16 17.93
N ARG A 164 13.76 -22.17 18.33
CA ARG A 164 14.45 -22.18 19.63
C ARG A 164 13.49 -22.27 20.81
N ASN A 165 12.39 -21.52 20.77
CA ASN A 165 11.37 -21.59 21.83
C ASN A 165 10.68 -22.96 21.86
N LEU A 166 10.35 -23.58 20.72
CA LEU A 166 9.78 -24.93 20.72
C LEU A 166 10.75 -25.98 21.31
N ILE A 167 12.05 -25.85 21.06
CA ILE A 167 13.06 -26.76 21.64
C ILE A 167 13.19 -26.55 23.15
N LEU A 168 13.08 -25.30 23.64
CA LEU A 168 13.19 -24.98 25.06
C LEU A 168 11.92 -25.31 25.87
N PHE A 169 10.74 -25.32 25.24
CA PHE A 169 9.46 -25.62 25.89
C PHE A 169 8.88 -27.01 25.56
N GLY A 170 9.54 -27.80 24.72
CA GLY A 170 9.14 -29.16 24.31
C GLY A 170 9.80 -30.31 25.08
N CYS A 171 10.64 -30.01 26.06
CA CYS A 171 11.19 -30.99 27.01
C CYS A 171 10.52 -30.80 28.37
N ALA A 172 9.28 -31.25 28.52
CA ALA A 172 8.62 -31.46 29.81
C ALA A 172 7.75 -32.72 29.72
#